data_AF-A0A941W6T3-F1
#
_entry.id   AF-A0A941W6T3-F1
#
_cell.length_a   1.000
_cell.length_b   1.000
_cell.length_c   1.000
_cell.angle_alpha   90.00
_cell.angle_beta   90.00
_cell.angle_gamma   90.00
#
_symmetry.space_group_name_H-M   'P 1'
#
loop_
_entity.id
_entity.type
_entity.pdbx_description
1 polymer ?
#
loop_
_entity_poly.entity_id
_entity_poly.type
_entity_poly.pdbx_seq_one_letter_code
_entity_poly.pdbx_strand_id
1 'polypeptide(L)'
;MAANEVSMSESGLSDTGLSDTNLSDTNLCVLVGELSSDPRPLELESGSLLLRCEVTVRAGGVTDSVPVVRFDPMASERSLSVGDRVAVVGRVHRRFFRAGGTTVSRTEVVADRVVPVRNGVRASKLFESARTRLGTALPVGVAST
;
A
#
# COMPACT_ATOMS: atom_id res chain seq x y z
N MET A 1 13.10 -40.79 51.47
CA MET A 1 13.77 -39.51 51.76
C MET A 1 13.94 -38.81 50.42
N ALA A 2 13.41 -37.60 50.34
CA ALA A 2 12.93 -36.95 49.12
C ALA A 2 14.02 -36.32 48.25
N ALA A 3 13.62 -36.01 47.01
CA ALA A 3 14.35 -35.32 45.96
C ALA A 3 14.97 -33.99 46.40
N ASN A 4 16.06 -33.59 45.73
CA ASN A 4 16.38 -32.18 45.61
C ASN A 4 17.02 -31.90 44.24
N GLU A 5 16.20 -31.41 43.32
CA GLU A 5 16.63 -30.74 42.10
C GLU A 5 17.26 -29.40 42.47
N VAL A 6 18.45 -29.13 41.96
CA VAL A 6 19.11 -27.83 42.11
C VAL A 6 18.58 -26.93 41.00
N SER A 7 17.63 -26.08 41.38
CA SER A 7 17.26 -24.85 40.67
C SER A 7 18.48 -23.97 40.47
N MET A 8 18.88 -23.75 39.21
CA MET A 8 19.72 -22.62 38.83
C MET A 8 18.83 -21.43 38.48
N SER A 9 19.12 -20.35 39.18
CA SER A 9 18.44 -19.06 39.23
C SER A 9 18.38 -18.32 37.91
N GLU A 10 17.21 -17.75 37.64
CA GLU A 10 17.02 -16.54 36.84
C GLU A 10 17.97 -15.43 37.30
N SER A 11 18.71 -14.82 36.37
CA SER A 11 19.20 -13.45 36.56
C SER A 11 19.37 -12.74 35.21
N GLY A 12 18.47 -11.80 34.95
CA GLY A 12 18.81 -10.49 34.39
C GLY A 12 19.08 -10.39 32.89
N LEU A 13 18.01 -10.37 32.09
CA LEU A 13 17.87 -9.34 31.06
C LEU A 13 16.51 -8.67 31.24
N SER A 14 16.48 -7.68 32.11
CA SER A 14 15.40 -6.70 32.19
C SER A 14 15.54 -5.74 31.00
N ASP A 15 14.96 -6.08 29.85
CA ASP A 15 14.63 -5.06 28.85
C ASP A 15 13.28 -4.45 29.26
N THR A 16 13.37 -3.29 29.87
CA THR A 16 12.26 -2.59 30.50
C THR A 16 11.53 -1.79 29.43
N GLY A 17 10.32 -2.22 29.09
CA GLY A 17 9.22 -1.28 28.90
C GLY A 17 9.10 -0.58 27.54
N LEU A 18 9.19 -1.31 26.43
CA LEU A 18 8.32 -1.02 25.28
C LEU A 18 7.20 -2.04 25.27
N SER A 19 6.32 -1.93 26.27
CA SER A 19 4.98 -2.53 26.18
C SER A 19 4.37 -2.15 24.83
N ASP A 20 4.04 -3.17 24.04
CA ASP A 20 3.34 -3.20 22.76
C ASP A 20 2.11 -2.29 22.72
N THR A 21 2.34 -0.98 22.78
CA THR A 21 1.33 0.04 22.57
C THR A 21 1.23 0.15 21.07
N ASN A 22 0.46 -0.76 20.45
CA ASN A 22 -0.07 -0.71 19.08
C ASN A 22 0.36 0.53 18.27
N LEU A 23 1.63 0.58 17.87
CA LEU A 23 2.09 1.52 16.86
C LEU A 23 1.79 0.83 15.55
N SER A 24 0.54 0.96 15.11
CA SER A 24 0.13 0.50 13.79
C SER A 24 0.80 1.40 12.75
N ASP A 25 2.01 1.05 12.33
CA ASP A 25 2.69 1.70 11.21
C ASP A 25 1.73 1.84 10.03
N THR A 26 1.71 3.03 9.42
CA THR A 26 0.79 3.32 8.30
C THR A 26 1.56 3.58 7.02
N ASN A 27 1.29 2.74 6.02
CA ASN A 27 1.74 2.93 4.65
C ASN A 27 0.51 3.17 3.77
N LEU A 28 0.22 4.44 3.51
CA LEU A 28 -0.90 4.88 2.68
C LEU A 28 -0.38 5.73 1.52
N CYS A 29 -0.79 5.37 0.31
CA CYS A 29 -0.54 6.15 -0.89
C CYS A 29 -1.88 6.56 -1.51
N VAL A 30 -2.00 7.83 -1.88
CA VAL A 30 -3.14 8.38 -2.63
C VAL A 30 -2.60 9.03 -3.89
N LEU A 31 -3.11 8.62 -5.06
CA LEU A 31 -2.75 9.22 -6.33
C LEU A 31 -4.01 9.73 -7.04
N VAL A 32 -3.88 10.87 -7.71
CA VAL A 32 -4.85 11.34 -8.70
C VAL A 32 -4.09 11.71 -9.96
N GLY A 33 -4.34 10.98 -11.03
CA GLY A 33 -3.57 11.12 -12.26
C GLY A 33 -4.31 10.53 -13.45
N GLU A 34 -3.61 10.42 -14.56
CA GLU A 34 -4.13 9.90 -15.82
C GLU A 34 -3.43 8.59 -16.17
N LEU A 35 -4.18 7.61 -16.69
CA LEU A 35 -3.58 6.39 -17.22
C LEU A 35 -2.78 6.71 -18.50
N SER A 36 -1.47 6.48 -18.49
CA SER A 36 -0.60 6.74 -19.66
C SER A 36 -0.60 5.62 -20.69
N SER A 37 -1.18 4.47 -20.36
CA SER A 37 -1.43 3.35 -21.27
C SER A 37 -2.65 2.56 -20.80
N ASP A 38 -3.22 1.75 -21.68
CA ASP A 38 -4.28 0.82 -21.28
C ASP A 38 -3.78 -0.11 -20.15
N PRO A 39 -4.61 -0.32 -19.10
CA PRO A 39 -4.33 -1.30 -18.07
C PRO A 39 -4.08 -2.68 -18.68
N ARG A 40 -3.02 -3.36 -18.22
CA ARG A 40 -2.63 -4.69 -18.72
C ARG A 40 -2.92 -5.77 -17.68
N PRO A 41 -3.93 -6.62 -17.90
CA PRO A 41 -4.15 -7.80 -17.07
C PRO A 41 -2.99 -8.79 -17.20
N LEU A 42 -2.75 -9.54 -16.13
CA LEU A 42 -1.81 -10.65 -16.06
C LEU A 42 -2.37 -11.68 -15.11
N GLU A 43 -2.66 -12.88 -15.61
CA GLU A 43 -2.96 -14.03 -14.75
C GLU A 43 -1.66 -14.53 -14.12
N LEU A 44 -1.68 -14.72 -12.81
CA LEU A 44 -0.57 -15.30 -12.06
C LEU A 44 -0.71 -16.81 -12.01
N GLU A 45 0.39 -17.51 -11.77
CA GLU A 45 0.41 -18.98 -11.60
C GLU A 45 -0.51 -19.45 -10.44
N SER A 46 -0.77 -18.57 -9.47
CA SER A 46 -1.72 -18.81 -8.38
C SER A 46 -3.20 -18.79 -8.82
N GLY A 47 -3.51 -18.40 -10.05
CA GLY A 47 -4.86 -18.16 -10.56
C GLY A 47 -5.44 -16.77 -10.25
N SER A 48 -4.73 -15.95 -9.46
CA SER A 48 -5.13 -14.55 -9.20
C SER A 48 -4.91 -13.67 -10.43
N LEU A 49 -5.76 -12.66 -10.60
CA LEU A 49 -5.63 -11.71 -11.69
C LEU A 49 -4.94 -10.43 -11.21
N LEU A 50 -3.85 -10.03 -11.86
CA LEU A 50 -3.14 -8.79 -11.59
C LEU A 50 -3.43 -7.77 -12.71
N LEU A 51 -3.92 -6.59 -12.36
CA LEU A 51 -4.02 -5.46 -13.29
C LEU A 51 -2.82 -4.53 -13.09
N ARG A 52 -2.05 -4.30 -14.15
CA ARG A 52 -0.94 -3.35 -14.17
C ARG A 52 -1.35 -2.05 -14.85
N CYS A 53 -1.19 -0.94 -14.17
CA CYS A 53 -1.49 0.39 -14.65
C CYS A 53 -0.22 1.27 -14.55
N GLU A 54 -0.11 2.25 -15.43
CA GLU A 54 0.87 3.33 -15.31
C GLU A 54 0.09 4.64 -15.12
N VAL A 55 0.24 5.28 -13.97
CA VAL A 55 -0.50 6.50 -13.63
C VAL A 55 0.46 7.68 -13.68
N THR A 56 0.18 8.64 -14.57
CA THR A 56 0.91 9.90 -14.64
C THR A 56 0.26 10.92 -13.70
N VAL A 57 1.01 11.34 -12.69
CA VAL A 57 0.62 12.41 -11.76
C VAL A 57 1.36 13.69 -12.15
N ARG A 58 0.62 14.78 -12.29
CA ARG A 58 1.17 16.12 -12.59
C ARG A 58 0.85 17.04 -11.44
N ALA A 59 1.85 17.36 -10.62
CA ALA A 59 1.69 18.17 -9.41
C ALA A 59 2.95 19.00 -9.16
N GLY A 60 2.78 20.26 -8.72
CA GLY A 60 3.92 21.11 -8.33
C GLY A 60 4.94 21.37 -9.45
N GLY A 61 4.52 21.32 -10.72
CA GLY A 61 5.41 21.46 -11.87
C GLY A 61 6.22 20.21 -12.23
N VAL A 62 6.05 19.11 -11.49
CA VAL A 62 6.70 17.81 -11.74
C VAL A 62 5.70 16.84 -12.37
N THR A 63 6.21 15.94 -13.20
CA THR A 63 5.44 14.84 -13.78
C THR A 63 6.05 13.51 -13.33
N ASP A 64 5.31 12.75 -12.53
CA ASP A 64 5.70 11.44 -12.04
C ASP A 64 4.91 10.35 -12.77
N SER A 65 5.61 9.35 -13.30
CA SER A 65 4.98 8.11 -13.80
C SER A 65 5.06 7.06 -12.70
N VAL A 66 3.92 6.70 -12.14
CA VAL A 66 3.81 5.79 -10.99
C VAL A 66 3.26 4.44 -11.45
N PRO A 67 4.03 3.34 -11.31
CA PRO A 67 3.52 1.99 -11.53
C PRO A 67 2.49 1.65 -10.46
N VAL A 68 1.32 1.18 -10.88
CA VAL A 68 0.24 0.75 -9.99
C VAL A 68 -0.14 -0.69 -10.31
N VAL A 69 -0.29 -1.51 -9.28
CA VAL A 69 -0.75 -2.90 -9.41
C VAL A 69 -2.01 -3.12 -8.58
N ARG A 70 -3.00 -3.82 -9.14
CA ARG A 70 -4.28 -4.12 -8.49
C ARG A 70 -4.55 -5.61 -8.60
N PHE A 71 -4.55 -6.31 -7.47
CA PHE A 71 -4.86 -7.74 -7.38
C PHE A 71 -6.36 -7.99 -7.37
N ASP A 72 -6.83 -8.97 -8.12
CA ASP A 72 -8.25 -9.34 -8.22
C ASP A 72 -9.13 -8.10 -8.52
N PRO A 73 -8.86 -7.41 -9.64
CA PRO A 73 -9.56 -6.19 -10.03
C PRO A 73 -11.03 -6.49 -10.36
N MET A 74 -11.92 -5.56 -9.99
CA MET A 74 -13.32 -5.61 -10.43
C MET A 74 -13.42 -5.40 -11.94
N ALA A 75 -14.56 -5.79 -12.53
CA ALA A 75 -14.85 -5.53 -13.93
C ALA A 75 -14.72 -4.04 -14.31
N SER A 76 -15.17 -3.13 -13.45
CA SER A 76 -15.06 -1.69 -13.66
C SER A 76 -13.62 -1.15 -13.62
N GLU A 77 -12.72 -1.82 -12.92
CA GLU A 77 -11.29 -1.48 -12.90
C GLU A 77 -10.60 -1.98 -14.18
N ARG A 78 -11.01 -3.15 -14.67
CA ARG A 78 -10.50 -3.73 -15.93
C ARG A 78 -10.99 -3.00 -17.19
N SER A 79 -12.11 -2.28 -17.11
CA SER A 79 -12.66 -1.51 -18.23
C SER A 79 -12.11 -0.10 -18.36
N LEU A 80 -11.11 0.27 -17.55
CA LEU A 80 -10.42 1.55 -17.68
C LEU A 80 -9.53 1.56 -18.91
N SER A 81 -9.28 2.74 -19.47
CA SER A 81 -8.47 2.91 -20.68
C SER A 81 -7.44 4.03 -20.52
N VAL A 82 -6.46 4.08 -21.42
CA VAL A 82 -5.55 5.21 -21.56
C VAL A 82 -6.31 6.54 -21.59
N GLY A 83 -5.76 7.57 -20.96
CA GLY A 83 -6.40 8.88 -20.85
C GLY A 83 -7.47 8.98 -19.75
N ASP A 84 -7.91 7.87 -19.15
CA ASP A 84 -8.82 7.95 -18.01
C ASP A 84 -8.12 8.58 -16.81
N ARG A 85 -8.72 9.66 -16.31
CA ARG A 85 -8.32 10.25 -15.03
C ARG A 85 -8.83 9.40 -13.88
N VAL A 86 -7.91 8.89 -13.05
CA VAL A 86 -8.18 7.91 -11.99
C VAL A 86 -7.72 8.41 -10.63
N ALA A 87 -8.45 8.01 -9.59
CA ALA A 87 -8.07 8.09 -8.19
C ALA A 87 -7.65 6.70 -7.72
N VAL A 88 -6.50 6.62 -7.05
CA VAL A 88 -5.93 5.38 -6.51
C VAL A 88 -5.70 5.55 -5.02
N VAL A 89 -6.07 4.54 -4.24
CA VAL A 89 -5.64 4.39 -2.85
C VAL A 89 -5.02 3.01 -2.69
N GLY A 90 -3.88 2.96 -2.01
CA GLY A 90 -3.17 1.72 -1.75
C GLY A 90 -1.98 1.94 -0.85
N ARG A 91 -0.93 1.15 -1.06
CA ARG A 91 0.33 1.22 -0.31
C ARG A 91 1.52 1.19 -1.25
N VAL A 92 2.62 1.82 -0.85
CA VAL A 92 3.88 1.72 -1.59
C VAL A 92 4.51 0.37 -1.28
N HIS A 93 4.96 -0.34 -2.31
CA HIS A 93 5.64 -1.62 -2.19
C HIS A 93 6.85 -1.64 -3.12
N ARG A 94 7.99 -2.09 -2.62
CA ARG A 94 9.17 -2.37 -3.45
C ARG A 94 9.30 -3.86 -3.60
N ARG A 95 9.11 -4.36 -4.82
CA ARG A 95 9.33 -5.77 -5.14
C ARG A 95 10.75 -6.00 -5.66
N PHE A 96 11.31 -7.14 -5.34
CA PHE A 96 12.61 -7.60 -5.83
C PHE A 96 12.41 -8.82 -6.73
N PHE A 97 13.12 -8.90 -7.84
CA PHE A 97 13.03 -10.02 -8.78
C PHE A 97 14.35 -10.21 -9.54
N ARG A 98 14.52 -11.36 -10.18
CA ARG A 98 15.71 -11.64 -11.00
C ARG A 98 15.45 -11.28 -12.45
N ALA A 99 16.34 -10.49 -13.04
CA ALA A 99 16.36 -10.18 -14.47
C ALA A 99 17.81 -10.10 -14.94
N GLY A 100 18.14 -10.78 -16.05
CA GLY A 100 19.50 -10.79 -16.59
C GLY A 100 20.57 -11.25 -15.60
N GLY A 101 20.27 -12.26 -14.78
CA GLY A 101 21.20 -12.79 -13.77
C GLY A 101 21.39 -11.91 -12.52
N THR A 102 20.79 -10.72 -12.46
CA THR A 102 20.95 -9.77 -11.35
C THR A 102 19.63 -9.59 -10.58
N THR A 103 19.72 -9.33 -9.27
CA THR A 103 18.57 -8.87 -8.49
C THR A 103 18.27 -7.42 -8.84
N VAL A 104 17.06 -7.17 -9.34
CA VAL A 104 16.54 -5.84 -9.61
C VAL A 104 15.35 -5.56 -8.69
N SER A 105 14.97 -4.29 -8.58
CA SER A 105 13.82 -3.88 -7.79
C SER A 105 12.95 -2.89 -8.52
N ARG A 106 11.65 -2.91 -8.25
CA ARG A 106 10.70 -1.88 -8.72
C ARG A 106 9.85 -1.41 -7.55
N THR A 107 9.79 -0.10 -7.37
CA THR A 107 8.81 0.54 -6.47
C THR A 107 7.51 0.75 -7.23
N GLU A 108 6.40 0.32 -6.63
CA GLU A 108 5.07 0.41 -7.18
C GLU A 108 4.05 0.72 -6.08
N VAL A 109 2.85 1.13 -6.47
CA VAL A 109 1.71 1.23 -5.58
C VAL A 109 0.87 -0.03 -5.75
N VAL A 110 0.72 -0.81 -4.69
CA VAL A 110 -0.27 -1.88 -4.63
C VAL A 110 -1.59 -1.25 -4.24
N ALA A 111 -2.47 -1.08 -5.22
CA ALA A 111 -3.77 -0.46 -5.07
C ALA A 111 -4.76 -1.39 -4.38
N ASP A 112 -5.49 -0.84 -3.42
CA ASP A 112 -6.70 -1.45 -2.87
C ASP A 112 -7.87 -1.23 -3.84
N ARG A 113 -7.91 -0.05 -4.48
CA ARG A 113 -8.92 0.37 -5.46
C ARG A 113 -8.32 1.33 -6.49
N VAL A 114 -8.83 1.23 -7.71
CA VAL A 114 -8.65 2.23 -8.78
C VAL A 114 -10.02 2.69 -9.25
N VAL A 115 -10.31 3.99 -9.18
CA VAL A 115 -11.64 4.53 -9.49
C VAL A 115 -11.50 5.66 -10.51
N PRO A 116 -12.28 5.66 -11.60
CA PRO A 116 -12.28 6.81 -12.52
C PRO A 116 -12.87 8.03 -11.81
N VAL A 117 -12.18 9.17 -11.89
CA VAL A 117 -12.57 10.42 -11.21
C VAL A 117 -13.93 10.93 -11.69
N ARG A 118 -14.30 10.65 -12.95
CA ARG A 118 -15.66 10.91 -13.47
C ARG A 118 -16.78 10.27 -12.64
N ASN A 119 -16.49 9.19 -11.91
CA ASN A 119 -17.41 8.63 -10.92
C ASN A 119 -17.21 9.30 -9.56
N GLY A 120 -17.69 10.54 -9.45
CA GLY A 120 -17.46 11.39 -8.28
C GLY A 120 -17.90 10.77 -6.95
N VAL A 121 -19.01 10.03 -6.93
CA VAL A 121 -19.49 9.34 -5.72
C VAL A 121 -18.49 8.28 -5.24
N ARG A 122 -17.99 7.43 -6.15
CA ARG A 122 -17.00 6.40 -5.78
C ARG A 122 -15.64 7.03 -5.43
N ALA A 123 -15.22 8.05 -6.16
CA ALA A 123 -13.96 8.75 -5.89
C ALA A 123 -13.99 9.45 -4.51
N SER A 124 -15.10 10.11 -4.17
CA SER A 124 -15.28 10.73 -2.85
C SER A 124 -15.23 9.70 -1.73
N LYS A 125 -15.96 8.58 -1.87
CA LYS A 125 -15.92 7.48 -0.88
C LYS A 125 -14.51 6.89 -0.72
N LEU A 126 -13.75 6.81 -1.82
CA LEU A 126 -12.38 6.34 -1.79
C LEU A 126 -11.48 7.27 -0.97
N PHE A 127 -11.58 8.60 -1.19
CA PHE A 127 -10.81 9.58 -0.42
C PHE A 127 -11.26 9.69 1.04
N GLU A 128 -12.56 9.56 1.31
CA GLU A 128 -13.09 9.50 2.69
C GLU A 128 -12.47 8.32 3.44
N SER A 129 -12.43 7.13 2.82
CA SER A 129 -11.77 5.96 3.42
C SER A 129 -10.28 6.21 3.68
N ALA A 130 -9.57 6.84 2.74
CA ALA A 130 -8.17 7.21 2.92
C ALA A 130 -7.97 8.21 4.07
N ARG A 131 -8.84 9.22 4.18
CA ARG A 131 -8.81 10.21 5.27
C ARG A 131 -9.06 9.57 6.63
N THR A 132 -10.01 8.64 6.72
CA THR A 132 -10.25 7.88 7.96
C THR A 132 -9.00 7.09 8.38
N ARG A 133 -8.33 6.41 7.44
CA ARG A 133 -7.09 5.67 7.72
C ARG A 133 -5.95 6.60 8.19
N LEU A 134 -5.82 7.78 7.61
CA LEU A 134 -4.85 8.79 8.06
C LEU A 134 -5.19 9.29 9.47
N GLY A 135 -6.46 9.52 9.76
CA GLY A 135 -6.92 9.98 11.07
C GLY A 135 -6.65 8.97 12.19
N THR A 136 -6.68 7.68 11.89
CA THR A 136 -6.35 6.61 12.86
C THR A 136 -4.85 6.37 13.01
N ALA A 137 -4.06 6.74 11.99
CA ALA A 137 -2.61 6.50 11.95
C ALA A 137 -1.80 7.49 12.79
N LEU A 138 -2.30 8.72 12.93
CA LEU A 138 -1.65 9.76 13.71
C LEU A 138 -2.19 9.71 15.15
N PRO A 139 -1.33 9.68 16.18
CA PRO A 139 -1.80 9.88 17.56
C PRO A 139 -2.53 11.23 17.63
N VAL A 140 -3.75 11.22 18.15
CA VAL A 140 -4.50 12.45 18.44
C VAL A 140 -3.78 13.17 19.58
N GLY A 141 -2.77 13.98 19.25
CA GLY A 141 -1.89 14.54 20.29
C GLY A 141 -0.76 15.45 19.84
N VAL A 142 -0.75 15.99 18.62
CA VAL A 142 0.11 17.14 18.30
C VAL A 142 -0.77 18.37 18.24
N ALA A 143 -1.10 18.90 19.41
CA ALA A 143 -1.56 20.27 19.53
C ALA A 143 -0.40 21.17 19.08
N SER A 144 -0.62 21.96 18.03
CA SER A 144 0.30 23.01 17.60
C SER A 144 0.59 23.92 18.80
N THR A 145 1.87 24.04 19.16
CA THR A 145 2.39 25.13 20.01
C THR A 145 2.67 26.34 19.14
#